data_AF-J2KAE4-F1
#
_entry.id   AF-J2KAE4-F1
#
_cell.length_a   1.000
_cell.length_b   1.000
_cell.length_c   1.000
_cell.angle_alpha   90.00
_cell.angle_beta   90.00
_cell.angle_gamma   90.00
#
_symmetry.space_group_name_H-M   'P 1'
#
loop_
_entity.id
_entity.type
_entity.pdbx_description
1 polymer ?
#
loop_
_entity_poly.entity_id
_entity_poly.type
_entity_poly.pdbx_seq_one_letter_code
_entity_poly.pdbx_strand_id
1 'polypeptide(L)'
;KKKKENDLLAVINEININNQYISGFEERKADSFETDRKIYSGIFSQHLRNLYKDLTEDKFTLNWNDVLYFHKRYAAEFYRMPADEALLKLPSVPSYQYQEYLIERKLLGKLNIQSFKVRFVCGFRFERNEYELFKIFQSDEHFIFDVEGRRMYLIDEELKDLDTSENESNQVSIISQLKRKNEELEETIEERKRKLPDDVESVLKDYLRNLESVDIMSKIFDVNEETNILRAMLNLNLNN
;
A
#
# COMPACT_ATOMS: atom_id res chain seq x y z
N LYS A 1 1.11 -27.39 -35.08
CA LYS A 1 -0.31 -27.00 -34.95
C LYS A 1 -0.72 -27.06 -33.48
N LYS A 2 -1.06 -28.21 -32.88
CA LYS A 2 -1.40 -28.38 -31.45
C LYS A 2 -0.55 -27.63 -30.39
N LYS A 3 0.79 -27.62 -30.51
CA LYS A 3 1.64 -26.91 -29.53
C LYS A 3 1.44 -25.38 -29.57
N LYS A 4 1.33 -24.80 -30.78
CA LYS A 4 1.09 -23.35 -30.96
C LYS A 4 -0.32 -22.95 -30.51
N GLU A 5 -1.30 -23.84 -30.65
CA GLU A 5 -2.67 -23.66 -30.18
C GLU A 5 -2.74 -23.66 -28.64
N ASN A 6 -2.09 -24.63 -27.99
CA ASN A 6 -2.03 -24.69 -26.52
C ASN A 6 -1.27 -23.51 -25.91
N ASP A 7 -0.17 -23.08 -26.54
CA ASP A 7 0.60 -21.92 -26.08
C ASP A 7 -0.23 -20.62 -26.17
N LEU A 8 -1.12 -20.49 -27.16
CA LEU A 8 -1.98 -19.32 -27.32
C LEU A 8 -3.12 -19.30 -26.30
N LEU A 9 -3.75 -20.44 -26.06
CA LEU A 9 -4.79 -20.59 -25.03
C LEU A 9 -4.25 -20.32 -23.62
N ALA A 10 -3.01 -20.72 -23.34
CA ALA A 10 -2.35 -20.42 -22.06
C ALA A 10 -2.20 -18.91 -21.83
N VAL A 11 -1.80 -18.14 -22.84
CA VAL A 11 -1.64 -16.69 -22.73
C VAL A 11 -3.00 -15.99 -22.56
N ILE A 12 -4.04 -16.42 -23.28
CA ILE A 12 -5.39 -15.86 -23.14
C ILE A 12 -5.99 -16.13 -21.76
N ASN A 13 -5.71 -17.32 -21.21
CA ASN A 13 -6.13 -17.64 -19.85
C ASN A 13 -5.38 -16.79 -18.81
N GLU A 14 -4.08 -16.55 -19.00
CA GLU A 14 -3.29 -15.66 -18.14
C GLU A 14 -3.84 -14.22 -18.14
N ILE A 15 -4.19 -13.68 -19.32
CA ILE A 15 -4.80 -12.34 -19.44
C ILE A 15 -6.15 -12.26 -18.71
N ASN A 16 -7.01 -13.27 -18.87
CA ASN A 16 -8.32 -13.29 -18.20
C ASN A 16 -8.20 -13.38 -16.68
N ILE A 17 -7.30 -14.24 -16.18
CA ILE A 17 -7.01 -14.35 -14.75
C ILE A 17 -6.52 -13.01 -14.21
N ASN A 18 -5.58 -12.36 -14.90
CA ASN A 18 -5.07 -11.04 -14.52
C ASN A 18 -6.19 -9.98 -14.50
N ASN A 19 -7.09 -9.97 -15.49
CA ASN A 19 -8.21 -9.02 -15.54
C ASN A 19 -9.21 -9.22 -14.40
N GLN A 20 -9.52 -10.47 -14.04
CA GLN A 20 -10.36 -10.77 -12.88
C GLN A 20 -9.70 -10.30 -11.57
N TYR A 21 -8.38 -10.46 -11.43
CA TYR A 21 -7.62 -9.89 -10.32
C TYR A 21 -7.55 -8.36 -10.34
N ILE A 22 -7.68 -7.69 -11.47
CA ILE A 22 -7.69 -6.22 -11.51
C ILE A 22 -9.05 -5.69 -11.05
N SER A 23 -10.15 -6.24 -11.59
CA SER A 23 -11.51 -5.75 -11.30
C SER A 23 -11.94 -5.93 -9.84
N GLY A 24 -11.44 -6.94 -9.13
CA GLY A 24 -11.78 -7.16 -7.72
C GLY A 24 -11.13 -6.17 -6.73
N PHE A 25 -10.13 -5.38 -7.16
CA PHE A 25 -9.24 -4.65 -6.24
C PHE A 25 -9.34 -3.13 -6.34
N GLU A 26 -9.80 -2.57 -7.47
CA GLU A 26 -9.81 -1.12 -7.70
C GLU A 26 -10.82 -0.34 -6.82
N GLU A 27 -11.82 -0.98 -6.21
CA GLU A 27 -12.97 -0.27 -5.61
C GLU A 27 -12.91 0.02 -4.10
N ARG A 28 -11.99 -0.53 -3.29
CA ARG A 28 -12.22 -0.56 -1.81
C ARG A 28 -11.18 0.07 -0.88
N LYS A 29 -9.97 0.47 -1.30
CA LYS A 29 -8.89 0.79 -0.34
C LYS A 29 -8.19 2.15 -0.45
N ALA A 30 -8.05 2.73 -1.63
CA ALA A 30 -7.19 3.91 -1.83
C ALA A 30 -7.69 5.18 -1.11
N ASP A 31 -9.01 5.45 -1.11
CA ASP A 31 -9.57 6.68 -0.53
C ASP A 31 -9.43 6.78 1.00
N SER A 32 -9.43 5.63 1.69
CA SER A 32 -9.32 5.58 3.15
C SER A 32 -7.90 5.92 3.64
N PHE A 33 -6.88 5.50 2.88
CA PHE A 33 -5.48 5.71 3.24
C PHE A 33 -5.10 7.19 3.21
N GLU A 34 -5.44 7.90 2.14
CA GLU A 34 -5.06 9.31 1.97
C GLU A 34 -5.71 10.22 3.02
N THR A 35 -6.94 9.90 3.42
CA THR A 35 -7.64 10.60 4.50
C THR A 35 -6.96 10.32 5.84
N ASP A 36 -6.73 9.04 6.17
CA ASP A 36 -6.09 8.63 7.42
C ASP A 36 -4.65 9.15 7.51
N ARG A 37 -3.92 9.27 6.39
CA ARG A 37 -2.57 9.84 6.31
C ARG A 37 -2.52 11.29 6.79
N LYS A 38 -3.50 12.10 6.37
CA LYS A 38 -3.62 13.50 6.79
C LYS A 38 -3.94 13.59 8.28
N ILE A 39 -4.85 12.76 8.78
CA ILE A 39 -5.19 12.67 10.20
C ILE A 39 -3.94 12.25 11.00
N TYR A 40 -3.21 11.24 10.51
CA TYR A 40 -2.00 10.72 11.14
C TYR A 40 -0.93 11.79 11.34
N SER A 41 -0.69 12.63 10.33
CA SER A 41 0.23 13.78 10.45
C SER A 41 -0.14 14.71 11.61
N GLY A 42 -1.45 14.93 11.83
CA GLY A 42 -1.96 15.73 12.96
C GLY A 42 -1.78 15.05 14.31
N ILE A 43 -2.09 13.75 14.39
CA ILE A 43 -1.90 12.93 15.60
C ILE A 43 -0.42 12.93 16.00
N PHE A 44 0.48 12.64 15.04
CA PHE A 44 1.91 12.58 15.29
C PHE A 44 2.48 13.94 15.72
N SER A 45 2.03 15.03 15.08
CA SER A 45 2.39 16.40 15.49
C SER A 45 1.99 16.68 16.95
N GLN A 46 0.80 16.27 17.37
CA GLN A 46 0.34 16.45 18.75
C GLN A 46 1.11 15.55 19.72
N HIS A 47 1.41 14.32 19.31
CA HIS A 47 2.21 13.38 20.09
C HIS A 47 3.61 13.96 20.37
N LEU A 48 4.29 14.50 19.35
CA LEU A 48 5.59 15.15 19.51
C LEU A 48 5.55 16.37 20.43
N ARG A 49 4.49 17.20 20.37
CA ARG A 49 4.31 18.33 21.30
C ARG A 49 4.20 17.87 22.74
N ASN A 50 3.37 16.86 22.98
CA ASN A 50 3.18 16.30 24.29
C ASN A 50 4.47 15.63 24.79
N LEU A 51 5.23 14.99 23.89
CA LEU A 51 6.51 14.34 24.21
C LEU A 51 7.52 15.35 24.70
N TYR A 52 7.63 16.48 23.98
CA TYR A 52 8.50 17.56 24.40
C TYR A 52 8.09 18.15 25.76
N LYS A 53 6.78 18.37 25.96
CA LYS A 53 6.26 18.86 27.23
C LYS A 53 6.60 17.91 28.38
N ASP A 54 6.34 16.63 28.20
CA ASP A 54 6.61 15.59 29.19
C ASP A 54 8.13 15.53 29.51
N LEU A 55 9.00 15.60 28.50
CA LEU A 55 10.45 15.71 28.70
C LEU A 55 10.86 16.94 29.51
N THR A 56 10.24 18.11 29.28
CA THR A 56 10.57 19.33 30.03
C THR A 56 10.02 19.34 31.46
N GLU A 57 8.95 18.57 31.71
CA GLU A 57 8.31 18.46 33.02
C GLU A 57 8.75 17.20 33.81
N ASP A 58 9.69 16.42 33.26
CA ASP A 58 10.15 15.13 33.79
C ASP A 58 8.99 14.14 34.07
N LYS A 59 8.07 14.06 33.11
CA LYS A 59 6.91 13.16 33.11
C LYS A 59 7.01 12.15 31.98
N PHE A 60 6.33 11.02 32.13
CA PHE A 60 6.35 9.93 31.14
C PHE A 60 4.94 9.37 30.91
N THR A 61 4.00 10.23 30.49
CA THR A 61 2.57 9.90 30.45
C THR A 61 2.05 9.49 29.09
N LEU A 62 2.82 9.73 28.02
CA LEU A 62 2.38 9.42 26.67
C LEU A 62 2.12 7.94 26.41
N ASN A 63 1.06 7.72 25.62
CA ASN A 63 0.71 6.43 25.03
C ASN A 63 1.11 6.42 23.55
N TRP A 64 1.97 5.48 23.18
CA TRP A 64 2.45 5.32 21.79
C TRP A 64 1.44 4.62 20.88
N ASN A 65 0.39 4.00 21.42
CA ASN A 65 -0.58 3.25 20.60
C ASN A 65 -1.27 4.11 19.53
N ASP A 66 -1.46 5.41 19.79
CA ASP A 66 -2.11 6.32 18.85
C ASP A 66 -1.26 6.56 17.61
N VAL A 67 0.06 6.67 17.76
CA VAL A 67 0.98 6.81 16.62
C VAL A 67 1.31 5.46 15.99
N LEU A 68 1.30 4.39 16.79
CA LEU A 68 1.48 3.02 16.33
C LEU A 68 0.22 2.43 15.68
N TYR A 69 -0.92 3.12 15.63
CA TYR A 69 -2.09 2.57 14.95
C TYR A 69 -1.93 2.60 13.43
N PHE A 70 -1.30 3.65 12.90
CA PHE A 70 -1.24 3.89 11.46
C PHE A 70 -0.38 2.84 10.73
N HIS A 71 0.87 2.62 11.16
CA HIS A 71 1.72 1.57 10.58
C HIS A 71 1.07 0.18 10.67
N LYS A 72 0.52 -0.23 11.83
CA LYS A 72 -0.18 -1.51 12.00
C LYS A 72 -1.29 -1.75 10.98
N ARG A 73 -1.98 -0.69 10.58
CA ARG A 73 -3.10 -0.76 9.63
C ARG A 73 -2.63 -0.74 8.18
N TYR A 74 -1.59 0.04 7.86
CA TYR A 74 -1.25 0.36 6.47
C TYR A 74 0.12 -0.11 6.01
N ALA A 75 1.06 -0.42 6.90
CA ALA A 75 2.43 -0.77 6.53
C ALA A 75 2.50 -2.00 5.61
N ALA A 76 1.69 -3.02 5.88
CA ALA A 76 1.68 -4.23 5.05
C ALA A 76 1.31 -3.99 3.59
N GLU A 77 0.48 -2.97 3.32
CA GLU A 77 -0.08 -2.72 2.00
C GLU A 77 0.52 -1.49 1.31
N PHE A 78 0.89 -0.45 2.06
CA PHE A 78 1.29 0.83 1.50
C PHE A 78 2.79 1.11 1.68
N TYR A 79 3.47 0.45 2.63
CA TYR A 79 4.90 0.70 2.78
C TYR A 79 5.68 0.01 1.69
N ARG A 80 6.63 0.74 1.12
CA ARG A 80 7.49 0.27 0.05
C ARG A 80 8.68 -0.49 0.62
N MET A 81 9.19 -1.44 -0.14
CA MET A 81 10.44 -2.12 0.21
C MET A 81 11.60 -1.37 -0.45
N PRO A 82 12.48 -0.71 0.30
CA PRO A 82 13.66 -0.04 -0.26
C PRO A 82 14.67 -1.08 -0.76
N ALA A 83 15.58 -0.64 -1.65
CA ALA A 83 16.64 -1.50 -2.17
C ALA A 83 17.73 -1.81 -1.13
N ASP A 84 17.99 -0.89 -0.20
CA ASP A 84 19.00 -1.02 0.85
C ASP A 84 18.51 -0.43 2.18
N GLU A 85 18.46 -1.27 3.22
CA GLU A 85 18.06 -0.86 4.57
C GLU A 85 19.10 0.07 5.23
N ALA A 86 20.36 0.00 4.80
CA ALA A 86 21.43 0.84 5.35
C ALA A 86 21.17 2.34 5.15
N LEU A 87 20.43 2.71 4.09
CA LEU A 87 20.03 4.09 3.83
C LEU A 87 19.02 4.62 4.85
N LEU A 88 18.29 3.73 5.52
CA LEU A 88 17.33 4.10 6.55
C LEU A 88 17.97 4.13 7.93
N LYS A 89 19.00 3.32 8.18
CA LYS A 89 19.66 3.23 9.49
C LYS A 89 20.79 4.26 9.62
N LEU A 90 20.61 5.25 10.50
CA LEU A 90 21.71 6.13 10.88
C LEU A 90 22.58 5.58 12.02
N PRO A 91 23.87 5.98 12.08
CA PRO A 91 24.76 5.66 13.19
C PRO A 91 24.29 6.29 14.51
N SER A 92 24.94 5.92 15.62
CA SER A 92 24.58 6.44 16.94
C SER A 92 24.74 7.96 17.00
N VAL A 93 23.62 8.65 17.20
CA VAL A 93 23.54 10.10 17.38
C VAL A 93 23.21 10.45 18.83
N PRO A 94 23.64 11.62 19.34
CA PRO A 94 23.23 12.09 20.65
C PRO A 94 21.70 12.22 20.74
N SER A 95 21.10 11.50 21.68
CA SER A 95 19.65 11.44 21.85
C SER A 95 19.21 11.82 23.27
N TYR A 96 17.93 12.15 23.39
CA TYR A 96 17.18 12.08 24.64
C TYR A 96 16.49 10.73 24.70
N GLN A 97 16.44 10.15 25.90
CA GLN A 97 15.67 8.95 26.16
C GLN A 97 14.32 9.35 26.73
N TYR A 98 13.25 8.83 26.15
CA TYR A 98 11.88 8.97 26.65
C TYR A 98 11.25 7.59 26.71
N GLN A 99 11.01 7.07 27.92
CA GLN A 99 10.62 5.67 28.12
C GLN A 99 11.59 4.72 27.38
N GLU A 100 11.09 3.96 26.41
CA GLU A 100 11.85 3.03 25.57
C GLU A 100 12.27 3.62 24.20
N TYR A 101 12.02 4.92 23.97
CA TYR A 101 12.30 5.61 22.72
C TYR A 101 13.51 6.53 22.83
N LEU A 102 14.28 6.62 21.73
CA LEU A 102 15.43 7.51 21.60
C LEU A 102 15.14 8.59 20.54
N ILE A 103 15.19 9.85 20.94
CA ILE A 103 14.90 10.99 20.06
C ILE A 103 16.16 11.81 19.92
N GLU A 104 16.65 11.99 18.69
CA GLU A 104 17.84 12.82 18.42
C GLU A 104 17.66 14.24 18.98
N ARG A 105 18.69 14.76 19.67
CA ARG A 105 18.62 16.09 20.30
C ARG A 105 18.44 17.22 19.26
N LYS A 106 19.14 17.12 18.13
CA LYS A 106 19.07 18.10 17.04
C LYS A 106 17.69 18.09 16.38
N LEU A 107 17.11 16.91 16.17
CA LEU A 107 15.74 16.76 15.69
C LEU A 107 14.75 17.49 16.60
N LEU A 108 14.82 17.24 17.91
CA LEU A 108 13.90 17.84 18.88
C LEU A 108 13.98 19.38 18.85
N GLY A 109 15.20 19.93 18.74
CA GLY A 109 15.41 21.37 18.57
C GLY A 109 14.73 21.95 17.32
N LYS A 110 14.91 21.29 16.16
CA LYS A 110 14.27 21.71 14.90
C LYS A 110 12.74 21.61 14.97
N LEU A 111 12.22 20.53 15.54
CA LEU A 111 10.79 20.35 15.74
C LEU A 111 10.21 21.45 16.62
N ASN A 112 10.89 21.82 17.71
CA ASN A 112 10.43 22.89 18.60
C ASN A 112 10.31 24.24 17.87
N ILE A 113 11.28 24.61 17.03
CA ILE A 113 11.25 25.83 16.22
C ILE A 113 9.99 25.86 15.32
N GLN A 114 9.63 24.71 14.74
CA GLN A 114 8.47 24.57 13.84
C GLN A 114 7.18 24.17 14.56
N SER A 115 7.09 24.36 15.88
CA SER A 115 5.90 24.03 16.70
C SER A 115 5.46 22.57 16.58
N PHE A 116 6.41 21.67 16.33
CA PHE A 116 6.24 20.23 16.13
C PHE A 116 5.24 19.87 15.02
N LYS A 117 5.04 20.76 14.05
CA LYS A 117 4.21 20.46 12.88
C LYS A 117 5.01 19.59 11.93
N VAL A 118 4.50 18.40 11.65
CA VAL A 118 5.12 17.44 10.74
C VAL A 118 4.10 16.89 9.76
N ARG A 119 4.59 16.36 8.65
CA ARG A 119 3.78 15.69 7.63
C ARG A 119 4.37 14.32 7.37
N PHE A 120 3.54 13.28 7.43
CA PHE A 120 3.92 11.96 6.95
C PHE A 120 4.12 12.01 5.43
N VAL A 121 5.29 11.58 4.97
CA VAL A 121 5.66 11.53 3.55
C VAL A 121 5.39 10.13 3.01
N CYS A 122 6.13 9.15 3.52
CA CYS A 122 5.98 7.75 3.13
C CYS A 122 6.52 6.81 4.20
N GLY A 123 6.15 5.53 4.14
CA GLY A 123 6.71 4.46 4.95
C GLY A 123 7.48 3.45 4.12
N PHE A 124 8.46 2.83 4.76
CA PHE A 124 9.32 1.78 4.24
C PHE A 124 9.21 0.53 5.10
N ARG A 125 9.32 -0.64 4.49
CA ARG A 125 9.33 -1.92 5.18
C ARG A 125 10.47 -2.79 4.67
N PHE A 126 11.28 -3.30 5.59
CA PHE A 126 12.38 -4.21 5.28
C PHE A 126 12.34 -5.41 6.23
N GLU A 127 12.02 -6.59 5.69
CA GLU A 127 11.76 -7.81 6.47
C GLU A 127 10.75 -7.61 7.62
N ARG A 128 11.27 -7.37 8.83
CA ARG A 128 10.53 -7.15 10.08
C ARG A 128 10.61 -5.72 10.60
N ASN A 129 11.39 -4.85 9.97
CA ASN A 129 11.57 -3.47 10.36
C ASN A 129 10.72 -2.56 9.46
N GLU A 130 10.14 -1.54 10.07
CA GLU A 130 9.25 -0.56 9.49
C GLU A 130 9.76 0.83 9.86
N TYR A 131 9.83 1.69 8.85
CA TYR A 131 10.38 3.04 8.96
C TYR A 131 9.38 4.02 8.39
N GLU A 132 9.14 5.12 9.09
CA GLU A 132 8.27 6.18 8.60
C GLU A 132 9.07 7.46 8.36
N LEU A 133 8.92 8.04 7.17
CA LEU A 133 9.54 9.30 6.79
C LEU A 133 8.56 10.46 7.02
N PHE A 134 9.03 11.46 7.73
CA PHE A 134 8.30 12.69 7.99
C PHE A 134 9.06 13.91 7.48
N LYS A 135 8.31 14.89 6.97
CA LYS A 135 8.80 16.22 6.63
C LYS A 135 8.43 17.21 7.74
N ILE A 136 9.40 18.00 8.21
CA ILE A 136 9.12 19.09 9.15
C ILE A 136 8.41 20.22 8.39
N PHE A 137 7.31 20.74 8.93
CA PHE A 137 6.53 21.78 8.27
C PHE A 137 7.38 23.04 8.04
N GLN A 138 7.24 23.66 6.86
CA GLN A 138 8.00 24.86 6.45
C GLN A 138 9.54 24.70 6.47
N SER A 139 10.04 23.47 6.48
CA SER A 139 11.46 23.13 6.32
C SER A 139 11.61 22.11 5.19
N ASP A 140 12.79 21.99 4.60
CA ASP A 140 13.15 20.90 3.69
C ASP A 140 13.76 19.70 4.41
N GLU A 141 13.82 19.78 5.74
CA GLU A 141 14.37 18.74 6.59
C GLU A 141 13.37 17.60 6.81
N HIS A 142 13.90 16.39 6.78
CA HIS A 142 13.17 15.17 7.01
C HIS A 142 13.75 14.40 8.19
N PHE A 143 12.93 13.53 8.76
CA PHE A 143 13.36 12.61 9.80
C PHE A 143 12.68 11.26 9.64
N ILE A 144 13.36 10.22 10.11
CA ILE A 144 12.87 8.85 10.16
C ILE A 144 12.36 8.57 11.56
N PHE A 145 11.24 7.88 11.64
CA PHE A 145 10.80 7.14 12.81
C PHE A 145 11.03 5.64 12.54
N ASP A 146 12.00 5.07 13.23
CA ASP A 146 12.30 3.63 13.27
C ASP A 146 11.38 2.98 14.32
N VAL A 147 10.38 2.24 13.85
CA VAL A 147 9.30 1.76 14.71
C VAL A 147 9.79 0.66 15.65
N GLU A 148 10.51 -0.33 15.12
CA GLU A 148 11.04 -1.46 15.88
C GLU A 148 12.26 -1.04 16.71
N GLY A 149 13.15 -0.22 16.14
CA GLY A 149 14.30 0.31 16.84
C GLY A 149 13.95 1.40 17.86
N ARG A 150 12.72 1.92 17.80
CA ARG A 150 12.15 2.96 18.67
C ARG A 150 12.96 4.23 18.68
N ARG A 151 13.36 4.70 17.48
CA ARG A 151 14.23 5.87 17.36
C ARG A 151 13.69 6.89 16.38
N MET A 152 14.00 8.16 16.65
CA MET A 152 13.74 9.26 15.73
C MET A 152 15.01 10.05 15.48
N TYR A 153 15.34 10.25 14.21
CA TYR A 153 16.56 10.95 13.79
C TYR A 153 16.38 11.61 12.43
N LEU A 154 17.09 12.72 12.22
CA LEU A 154 17.13 13.43 10.95
C LEU A 154 17.78 12.56 9.86
N ILE A 155 17.33 12.78 8.63
CA ILE A 155 17.90 12.19 7.41
C ILE A 155 18.09 13.31 6.39
N ASP A 156 19.22 13.33 5.69
CA ASP A 156 19.57 14.45 4.79
C ASP A 156 20.21 13.96 3.48
N GLU A 157 21.43 13.42 3.53
CA GLU A 157 22.16 13.00 2.32
C GLU A 157 21.58 11.72 1.72
N GLU A 158 21.25 10.76 2.57
CA GLU A 158 20.71 9.44 2.21
C GLU A 158 19.31 9.54 1.60
N LEU A 159 18.59 10.65 1.86
CA LEU A 159 17.27 10.90 1.31
C LEU A 159 17.30 11.00 -0.23
N LYS A 160 18.41 11.46 -0.81
CA LYS A 160 18.54 11.61 -2.26
C LYS A 160 18.57 10.27 -3.00
N ASP A 161 18.99 9.23 -2.31
CA ASP A 161 19.08 7.87 -2.82
C ASP A 161 17.81 7.05 -2.52
N LEU A 162 16.85 7.65 -1.81
CA LEU A 162 15.56 7.04 -1.46
C LEU A 162 14.44 7.58 -2.35
N ASP A 163 13.54 6.68 -2.78
CA ASP A 163 12.28 7.08 -3.37
C ASP A 163 11.33 7.58 -2.28
N THR A 164 11.08 8.90 -2.27
CA THR A 164 10.19 9.59 -1.34
C THR A 164 8.85 9.99 -1.98
N SER A 165 8.47 9.39 -3.11
CA SER A 165 7.14 9.57 -3.71
C SER A 165 6.03 9.18 -2.72
N GLU A 166 4.79 9.59 -2.95
CA GLU A 166 3.68 9.17 -2.08
C GLU A 166 3.52 7.64 -2.10
N ASN A 167 3.13 7.03 -0.97
CA ASN A 167 2.90 5.59 -0.93
C ASN A 167 1.69 5.23 -1.79
N GLU A 168 1.93 4.47 -2.84
CA GLU A 168 0.89 3.76 -3.55
C GLU A 168 0.59 2.44 -2.84
N SER A 169 -0.63 1.93 -2.95
CA SER A 169 -0.91 0.56 -2.51
C SER A 169 -0.03 -0.38 -3.34
N ASN A 170 0.68 -1.29 -2.67
CA ASN A 170 1.43 -2.38 -3.30
C ASN A 170 0.52 -3.15 -4.28
N GLN A 171 -0.79 -3.22 -4.01
CA GLN A 171 -1.77 -3.83 -4.90
C GLN A 171 -1.95 -3.02 -6.19
N VAL A 172 -1.99 -1.69 -6.12
CA VAL A 172 -2.09 -0.80 -7.31
C VAL A 172 -0.83 -0.88 -8.16
N SER A 173 0.35 -0.97 -7.54
CA SER A 173 1.61 -1.21 -8.24
C SER A 173 1.63 -2.59 -8.93
N ILE A 174 1.16 -3.64 -8.26
CA ILE A 174 1.01 -4.96 -8.87
C ILE A 174 -0.01 -4.92 -10.01
N ILE A 175 -1.14 -4.23 -9.85
CA ILE A 175 -2.16 -4.05 -10.88
C ILE A 175 -1.59 -3.32 -12.10
N SER A 176 -0.80 -2.26 -11.92
CA SER A 176 -0.20 -1.52 -13.04
C SER A 176 0.84 -2.38 -13.76
N GLN A 177 1.65 -3.15 -13.03
CA GLN A 177 2.55 -4.15 -13.62
C GLN A 177 1.78 -5.24 -14.39
N LEU A 178 0.68 -5.74 -13.84
CA LEU A 178 -0.19 -6.72 -14.50
C LEU A 178 -0.86 -6.16 -15.75
N LYS A 179 -1.32 -4.90 -15.72
CA LYS A 179 -1.88 -4.20 -16.88
C LYS A 179 -0.84 -4.06 -17.99
N ARG A 180 0.36 -3.60 -17.67
CA ARG A 180 1.47 -3.50 -18.63
C ARG A 180 1.84 -4.88 -19.20
N LYS A 181 1.89 -5.91 -18.36
CA LYS A 181 2.16 -7.28 -18.81
C LYS A 181 1.04 -7.79 -19.73
N ASN A 182 -0.22 -7.47 -19.44
CA ASN A 182 -1.34 -7.81 -20.31
C ASN A 182 -1.22 -7.12 -21.68
N GLU A 183 -0.84 -5.83 -21.72
CA GLU A 183 -0.58 -5.11 -22.97
C GLU A 183 0.53 -5.78 -23.81
N GLU A 184 1.66 -6.15 -23.18
CA GLU A 184 2.76 -6.85 -23.84
C GLU A 184 2.34 -8.24 -24.38
N LEU A 185 1.50 -8.96 -23.62
CA LEU A 185 0.96 -10.25 -24.03
C LEU A 185 -0.06 -10.12 -25.16
N GLU A 186 -0.91 -9.09 -25.15
CA GLU A 186 -1.85 -8.76 -26.22
C GLU A 186 -1.13 -8.40 -27.52
N GLU A 187 -0.08 -7.58 -27.47
CA GLU A 187 0.77 -7.27 -28.62
C GLU A 187 1.40 -8.56 -29.20
N THR A 188 1.92 -9.43 -28.32
CA THR A 188 2.49 -10.73 -28.72
C THR A 188 1.44 -11.64 -29.36
N ILE A 189 0.20 -11.62 -28.88
CA ILE A 189 -0.92 -12.37 -29.45
C ILE A 189 -1.28 -11.83 -30.83
N GLU A 190 -1.38 -10.51 -30.99
CA GLU A 190 -1.74 -9.88 -32.27
C GLU A 190 -0.68 -10.13 -33.35
N GLU A 191 0.60 -10.09 -32.99
CA GLU A 191 1.69 -10.48 -33.90
C GLU A 191 1.63 -11.96 -34.31
N ARG A 192 1.21 -12.84 -33.39
CA ARG A 192 1.09 -14.28 -33.65
C ARG A 192 -0.16 -14.59 -34.47
N LYS A 193 -1.30 -13.94 -34.21
CA LYS A 193 -2.55 -14.05 -34.98
C LYS A 193 -2.34 -13.67 -36.45
N ARG A 194 -1.54 -12.63 -36.74
CA ARG A 194 -1.15 -12.26 -38.12
C ARG A 194 -0.37 -13.35 -38.87
N LYS A 195 0.16 -14.35 -38.17
CA LYS A 195 0.96 -15.47 -38.74
C LYS A 195 0.23 -16.82 -38.68
N LEU A 196 -1.05 -16.85 -38.28
CA LEU A 196 -1.81 -18.08 -38.04
C LEU A 196 -2.78 -18.40 -39.19
N PRO A 197 -2.95 -19.69 -39.57
CA PRO A 197 -3.96 -20.11 -40.56
C PRO A 197 -5.38 -20.15 -39.96
N ASP A 198 -6.40 -19.98 -40.82
CA ASP A 198 -7.83 -19.83 -40.52
C ASP A 198 -8.45 -20.91 -39.59
N ASP A 199 -7.89 -22.13 -39.53
CA ASP A 199 -8.39 -23.23 -38.70
C ASP A 199 -8.32 -22.97 -37.17
N VAL A 200 -7.44 -22.07 -36.71
CA VAL A 200 -7.24 -21.81 -35.26
C VAL A 200 -8.29 -20.85 -34.68
N GLU A 201 -9.00 -20.12 -35.54
CA GLU A 201 -10.04 -19.16 -35.15
C GLU A 201 -11.28 -19.83 -34.54
N SER A 202 -11.61 -21.04 -34.98
CA SER A 202 -12.76 -21.82 -34.47
C SER A 202 -12.58 -22.21 -32.99
N VAL A 203 -11.39 -22.69 -32.61
CA VAL A 203 -11.12 -23.14 -31.24
C VAL A 203 -11.05 -21.96 -30.27
N LEU A 204 -10.52 -20.82 -30.73
CA LEU A 204 -10.51 -19.56 -29.97
C LEU A 204 -11.94 -19.05 -29.70
N LYS A 205 -12.82 -19.10 -30.72
CA LYS A 205 -14.23 -18.71 -30.58
C LYS A 205 -14.98 -19.60 -29.58
N ASP A 206 -14.72 -20.91 -29.59
CA ASP A 206 -15.33 -21.84 -28.64
C ASP A 206 -14.81 -21.63 -27.21
N TYR A 207 -13.52 -21.31 -27.02
CA TYR A 207 -12.96 -20.98 -25.71
C TYR A 207 -13.49 -19.65 -25.17
N LEU A 208 -13.63 -18.62 -26.03
CA LEU A 208 -14.21 -17.32 -25.68
C LEU A 208 -15.67 -17.45 -25.22
N ARG A 209 -16.48 -18.23 -25.94
CA ARG A 209 -17.86 -18.56 -25.53
C ARG A 209 -17.93 -19.25 -24.17
N ASN A 210 -16.98 -20.16 -23.89
CA ASN A 210 -16.94 -20.84 -22.60
C ASN A 210 -16.59 -19.86 -21.46
N LEU A 211 -15.65 -18.93 -21.67
CA LEU A 211 -15.32 -17.89 -20.70
C LEU A 211 -16.50 -16.94 -20.42
N GLU A 212 -17.19 -16.48 -21.47
CA GLU A 212 -18.41 -15.66 -21.32
C GLU A 212 -19.51 -16.39 -20.54
N SER A 213 -19.67 -17.69 -20.74
CA SER A 213 -20.67 -18.48 -20.01
C SER A 213 -20.34 -18.66 -18.52
N VAL A 214 -19.04 -18.70 -18.16
CA VAL A 214 -18.58 -18.76 -16.76
C VAL A 214 -18.77 -17.40 -16.05
N ASP A 215 -18.49 -16.28 -16.73
CA ASP A 215 -18.71 -14.93 -16.18
C ASP A 215 -20.21 -14.59 -16.00
N ILE A 216 -21.08 -15.11 -16.87
CA ILE A 216 -22.53 -15.00 -16.69
C ILE A 216 -23.00 -15.83 -15.50
N MET A 217 -22.43 -17.04 -15.29
CA MET A 217 -22.78 -17.89 -14.15
C MET A 217 -22.38 -17.27 -12.81
N SER A 218 -21.16 -16.70 -12.68
CA SER A 218 -20.71 -16.07 -11.43
C SER A 218 -21.61 -14.89 -11.04
N LYS A 219 -21.98 -14.02 -12.00
CA LYS A 219 -22.93 -12.92 -11.78
C LYS A 219 -24.33 -13.39 -11.37
N ILE A 220 -24.78 -14.53 -11.88
CA ILE A 220 -26.06 -15.13 -11.48
C ILE A 220 -26.00 -15.69 -10.04
N PHE A 221 -24.86 -16.24 -9.63
CA PHE A 221 -24.67 -16.72 -8.25
C PHE A 221 -24.66 -15.57 -7.23
N ASP A 222 -23.95 -14.47 -7.51
CA ASP A 222 -23.93 -13.28 -6.64
C ASP A 222 -25.34 -12.66 -6.48
N VAL A 223 -26.10 -12.51 -7.57
CA VAL A 223 -27.47 -11.98 -7.51
C VAL A 223 -28.41 -12.89 -6.70
N ASN A 224 -28.22 -14.21 -6.78
CA ASN A 224 -29.01 -15.15 -5.97
C ASN A 224 -28.66 -15.08 -4.48
N GLU A 225 -27.40 -14.83 -4.13
CA GLU A 225 -26.97 -14.66 -2.75
C GLU A 225 -27.50 -13.35 -2.15
N GLU A 226 -27.43 -12.24 -2.89
CA GLU A 226 -28.06 -10.98 -2.50
C GLU A 226 -29.59 -11.11 -2.37
N THR A 227 -30.25 -11.84 -3.28
CA THR A 227 -31.70 -12.10 -3.20
C THR A 227 -32.05 -12.97 -1.99
N ASN A 228 -31.20 -13.92 -1.62
CA ASN A 228 -31.37 -14.75 -0.42
C ASN A 228 -31.15 -13.95 0.87
N ILE A 229 -30.18 -13.04 0.90
CA ILE A 229 -29.96 -12.12 2.02
C ILE A 229 -31.16 -11.17 2.16
N LEU A 230 -31.66 -10.62 1.04
CA LEU A 230 -32.83 -9.74 1.06
C LEU A 230 -34.10 -10.46 1.54
N ARG A 231 -34.31 -11.72 1.11
CA ARG A 231 -35.38 -12.58 1.61
C ARG A 231 -35.23 -12.89 3.10
N ALA A 232 -34.01 -13.16 3.57
CA ALA A 232 -33.72 -13.39 4.98
C ALA A 232 -34.01 -12.13 5.82
N MET A 233 -33.64 -10.94 5.33
CA MET A 233 -33.97 -9.66 5.97
C MET A 233 -35.48 -9.36 5.98
N LEU A 234 -36.20 -9.66 4.89
CA LEU A 234 -37.66 -9.52 4.83
C LEU A 234 -38.38 -10.46 5.80
N ASN A 235 -37.93 -11.72 5.90
CA ASN A 235 -38.50 -12.70 6.82
C ASN A 235 -38.20 -12.38 8.30
N LEU A 236 -37.07 -11.75 8.60
CA LEU A 236 -36.75 -11.25 9.94
C LEU A 236 -37.61 -10.04 10.33
N ASN A 237 -37.98 -9.18 9.37
CA ASN A 237 -38.87 -8.04 9.62
C ASN A 237 -40.37 -8.42 9.71
N LEU A 238 -40.77 -9.58 9.19
CA LEU A 238 -42.16 -10.07 9.28
C LEU A 238 -42.46 -10.85 10.57
N ASN A 239 -41.43 -11.20 11.36
CA ASN A 239 -41.54 -11.96 12.61
C ASN A 239 -41.33 -11.11 13.88
N ASN A 240 -41.37 -9.78 13.76
CA ASN A 240 -41.41 -8.82 14.88
C ASN A 240 -42.75 -8.09 14.94
#